data_AF-A0A7X6Q4I0-F1
#
_entry.id   AF-A0A7X6Q4I0-F1
#
_cell.length_a   1.000
_cell.length_b   1.000
_cell.length_c   1.000
_cell.angle_alpha   90.00
_cell.angle_beta   90.00
_cell.angle_gamma   90.00
#
_symmetry.space_group_name_H-M   'P 1'
#
loop_
_entity.id
_entity.type
_entity.pdbx_description
1 polymer ?
#
loop_
_entity_poly.entity_id
_entity_poly.type
_entity_poly.pdbx_seq_one_letter_code
_entity_poly.pdbx_strand_id
1 'polypeptide(L)' 'ARLLGEGFWKGGDRGVIDGFIINGSTKVISLVAAMSRKVQSGYVYHYAFSMLVGIIVLISFFVLVR' A
#
# COMPACT_ATOMS: atom_id res chain seq x y z
N ALA A 1 -42.15 0.04 -5.95
CA ALA A 1 -41.05 0.81 -6.58
C ALA A 1 -39.84 1.06 -5.66
N ARG A 2 -39.99 1.36 -4.35
CA ARG A 2 -38.84 1.70 -3.48
C ARG A 2 -37.90 0.54 -3.09
N LEU A 3 -38.42 -0.68 -2.92
CA LEU A 3 -37.64 -1.85 -2.48
C LEU A 3 -36.65 -2.39 -3.53
N LEU A 4 -37.01 -2.32 -4.82
CA LEU A 4 -36.13 -2.76 -5.91
C LEU A 4 -34.94 -1.81 -6.10
N GLY A 5 -35.16 -0.50 -5.95
CA GLY A 5 -34.10 0.51 -5.99
C GLY A 5 -33.16 0.42 -4.78
N GLU A 6 -33.71 0.20 -3.57
CA GLU A 6 -32.87 -0.03 -2.38
C GLU A 6 -32.06 -1.33 -2.46
N GLY A 7 -32.62 -2.41 -3.02
CA GLY A 7 -31.92 -3.67 -3.20
C GLY A 7 -30.78 -3.57 -4.20
N PHE A 8 -30.97 -2.86 -5.32
CA PHE A 8 -29.92 -2.64 -6.32
C PHE A 8 -28.81 -1.72 -5.79
N TRP A 9 -29.15 -0.68 -5.02
CA TRP A 9 -28.18 0.23 -4.40
C TRP A 9 -27.40 -0.41 -3.24
N LYS A 10 -28.07 -1.14 -2.34
CA LYS A 10 -27.41 -1.82 -1.21
C LYS A 10 -26.64 -3.08 -1.66
N GLY A 11 -27.14 -3.81 -2.65
CA GLY A 11 -26.51 -5.05 -3.14
C GLY A 11 -25.46 -4.82 -4.21
N GLY A 12 -25.76 -3.99 -5.21
CA GLY A 12 -24.85 -3.66 -6.29
C GLY A 12 -23.80 -2.65 -5.86
N ASP A 13 -24.21 -1.46 -5.44
CA ASP A 13 -23.26 -0.37 -5.19
C ASP A 13 -22.48 -0.58 -3.89
N ARG A 14 -23.18 -0.79 -2.77
CA ARG A 14 -22.51 -1.01 -1.48
C ARG A 14 -21.78 -2.37 -1.42
N GLY A 15 -22.31 -3.41 -2.06
CA GLY A 15 -21.69 -4.74 -2.06
C GLY A 15 -20.45 -4.84 -2.96
N VAL A 16 -20.51 -4.29 -4.17
CA VAL A 16 -19.40 -4.37 -5.13
C VAL A 16 -18.35 -3.30 -4.84
N ILE A 17 -18.73 -2.05 -4.56
CA ILE A 17 -17.77 -0.97 -4.33
C ILE A 17 -17.12 -1.15 -2.95
N ASP A 18 -17.89 -1.21 -1.86
CA ASP A 18 -17.28 -1.34 -0.52
C ASP A 18 -16.67 -2.75 -0.32
N GLY A 19 -17.34 -3.79 -0.82
CA GLY A 19 -16.93 -5.18 -0.60
C GLY A 19 -15.80 -5.68 -1.50
N PHE A 20 -15.81 -5.34 -2.79
CA PHE A 20 -14.81 -5.87 -3.73
C PHE A 20 -13.66 -4.90 -3.92
N ILE A 21 -13.97 -3.62 -4.15
CA ILE A 21 -12.94 -2.61 -4.47
C ILE A 21 -12.27 -2.11 -3.19
N ILE A 22 -13.03 -1.67 -2.19
CA ILE A 22 -12.45 -1.06 -0.98
C ILE A 22 -11.86 -2.13 -0.06
N ASN A 23 -12.63 -3.15 0.34
CA ASN A 23 -12.12 -4.21 1.21
C ASN A 23 -11.00 -5.04 0.57
N GLY A 24 -11.04 -5.24 -0.75
CA GLY A 24 -9.94 -5.86 -1.49
C GLY A 24 -8.67 -5.02 -1.41
N SER A 25 -8.78 -3.71 -1.70
CA SER A 25 -7.64 -2.79 -1.67
C SER A 25 -7.06 -2.62 -0.27
N THR A 26 -7.89 -2.47 0.77
CA THR A 26 -7.42 -2.33 2.15
C THR A 26 -6.73 -3.60 2.64
N LYS A 27 -7.18 -4.79 2.22
CA LYS A 27 -6.53 -6.05 2.55
C LYS A 27 -5.14 -6.17 1.91
N VAL A 28 -4.98 -5.73 0.66
CA VAL A 28 -3.67 -5.68 -0.01
C VAL A 28 -2.74 -4.69 0.67
N ILE A 29 -3.22 -3.46 0.92
CA ILE A 29 -2.44 -2.41 1.58
C ILE A 29 -2.01 -2.85 2.98
N SER A 30 -2.92 -3.44 3.77
CA SER A 30 -2.62 -3.93 5.11
C SER A 30 -1.62 -5.09 5.12
N LEU A 31 -1.68 -5.99 4.13
CA LEU A 31 -0.70 -7.05 3.94
C LEU A 31 0.69 -6.47 3.63
N VAL A 32 0.77 -5.55 2.66
CA VAL A 32 2.03 -4.89 2.28
C VAL A 32 2.61 -4.11 3.47
N ALA A 33 1.76 -3.39 4.20
CA ALA A 33 2.18 -2.69 5.41
C ALA A 33 2.67 -3.64 6.50
N ALA A 34 2.02 -4.80 6.68
CA ALA A 34 2.44 -5.82 7.63
C ALA A 34 3.79 -6.44 7.24
N MET A 35 4.02 -6.69 5.96
CA MET A 35 5.30 -7.17 5.45
C MET A 35 6.40 -6.11 5.63
N SER A 36 6.11 -4.85 5.29
CA SER A 36 7.04 -3.74 5.45
C SER A 36 7.49 -3.55 6.91
N ARG A 37 6.56 -3.66 7.87
CA ARG A 37 6.89 -3.64 9.30
C ARG A 37 7.84 -4.76 9.73
N LYS A 38 7.77 -5.94 9.12
CA LYS A 38 8.70 -7.05 9.43
C LYS A 38 10.11 -6.82 8.89
N VAL A 39 10.24 -6.04 7.81
CA VAL A 39 11.55 -5.66 7.26
C VAL A 39 12.24 -4.62 8.16
N GLN A 40 11.47 -3.87 8.96
CA GLN A 40 12.03 -2.97 9.98
C GLN A 40 12.55 -3.78 11.17
N SER A 41 13.88 -3.93 11.23
CA SER A 41 14.60 -4.65 12.28
C SER A 41 14.74 -3.89 13.61
N GLY A 42 14.45 -2.58 13.64
CA GLY A 42 14.54 -1.73 14.83
C GLY A 42 15.95 -1.31 15.26
N TYR A 43 17.01 -2.01 14.84
CA TYR A 43 18.39 -1.62 15.15
C TYR A 43 18.85 -0.39 14.38
N VAL A 44 19.53 0.53 15.08
CA VAL A 44 20.09 1.78 14.52
C VAL A 44 21.07 1.52 13.38
N TYR A 45 21.82 0.41 13.42
CA TYR A 45 22.76 0.03 12.35
C TYR A 45 22.08 -0.15 10.99
N HIS A 46 20.87 -0.73 10.95
CA HIS A 46 20.12 -0.90 9.70
C HIS A 46 19.63 0.43 9.13
N TYR A 47 19.33 1.41 9.99
CA TYR A 47 19.02 2.77 9.54
C TYR A 47 20.24 3.49 8.98
N ALA A 48 21.38 3.43 9.68
CA ALA A 48 22.62 4.03 9.19
C ALA A 48 23.05 3.43 7.83
N PHE A 49 22.91 2.10 7.68
CA PHE A 49 23.18 1.42 6.43
C PHE A 49 22.23 1.85 5.30
N SER A 50 20.92 1.93 5.55
CA SER A 50 19.94 2.34 4.53
C SER A 50 20.13 3.79 4.08
N MET A 51 20.53 4.69 4.98
CA MET A 51 20.88 6.08 4.64
C MET A 51 22.08 6.14 3.69
N LEU A 52 23.15 5.39 3.99
CA LEU A 52 24.35 5.35 3.16
C LEU A 52 24.06 4.77 1.78
N VAL A 53 23.32 3.67 1.71
CA VAL A 53 22.86 3.07 0.44
C VAL A 53 22.03 4.07 -0.37
N GLY A 54 21.10 4.79 0.27
CA GLY A 54 20.28 5.80 -0.39
C GLY A 54 21.11 6.91 -1.04
N ILE A 55 22.11 7.43 -0.32
CA ILE A 55 23.02 8.46 -0.86
C ILE A 55 23.80 7.91 -2.06
N ILE A 56 24.37 6.70 -1.96
CA ILE A 56 25.12 6.07 -3.06
C ILE A 56 24.22 5.91 -4.29
N VAL A 57 22.99 5.41 -4.13
CA VAL A 57 22.04 5.22 -5.23
C VAL A 57 21.69 6.56 -5.88
N LEU A 58 21.40 7.60 -5.08
CA LEU A 58 21.06 8.92 -5.60
C LEU A 58 22.22 9.55 -6.38
N ILE A 59 23.45 9.47 -5.86
CA ILE A 59 24.64 9.97 -6.55
C ILE A 59 24.86 9.18 -7.84
N SER A 60 24.78 7.84 -7.78
CA SER A 60 24.98 6.98 -8.94
C SER A 60 23.92 7.25 -10.02
N PHE A 61 22.66 7.42 -9.63
CA PHE A 61 21.58 7.76 -10.54
C PHE A 61 21.80 9.13 -11.19
N PHE A 62 22.18 10.15 -10.41
CA PHE A 62 22.48 11.48 -10.96
C PHE A 62 23.64 11.46 -11.95
N VAL A 63 24.68 10.64 -11.69
CA VAL A 63 25.82 10.47 -12.59
C VAL A 63 25.43 9.71 -13.86
N LEU A 64 24.61 8.66 -13.75
CA LEU A 64 24.20 7.81 -14.88
C LEU A 64 23.13 8.43 -15.78
N VAL A 65 22.28 9.28 -15.22
CA VAL A 65 21.20 9.97 -15.96
C VAL A 65 21.69 11.28 -16.60
N ARG A 66 22.89 11.72 -16.25
CA ARG A 66 23.60 12.80 -16.93
C ARG A 66 24.18 12.34 -18.26
#